data_AF-R9K967-F1
#
_entry.id   AF-R9K967-F1
#
_cell.length_a   1.000
_cell.length_b   1.000
_cell.length_c   1.000
_cell.angle_alpha   90.00
_cell.angle_beta   90.00
_cell.angle_gamma   90.00
#
_symmetry.space_group_name_H-M   'P 1'
#
loop_
_entity.id
_entity.type
_entity.pdbx_description
1 polymer ?
#
loop_
_entity_poly.entity_id
_entity_poly.type
_entity_poly.pdbx_seq_one_letter_code
_entity_poly.pdbx_strand_id
1 'polypeptide(L)'
;MSDWNEDSGYHCLLIAILCGVDAAESKLLYKYGPGHPLCRKILKKKLTEEQTEGMGKEAAGNAMYRLRMAGYTLEEISNAFGCYPSTAKRRIEKAKERKENMYGRPKQDRSDL
;
A
#
# COMPACT_ATOMS: atom_id res chain seq x y z
N MET A 1 -31.45 8.06 -14.92
CA MET A 1 -30.11 7.98 -15.54
C MET A 1 -29.47 9.31 -15.27
N SER A 2 -28.42 9.36 -14.46
CA SER A 2 -27.84 10.63 -13.99
C SER A 2 -27.34 11.45 -15.17
N ASP A 3 -27.78 12.71 -15.23
CA ASP A 3 -27.53 13.67 -16.29
C ASP A 3 -26.03 13.90 -16.48
N TRP A 4 -25.51 13.37 -17.59
CA TRP A 4 -24.22 13.79 -18.11
C TRP A 4 -24.42 15.20 -18.69
N ASN A 5 -24.02 16.20 -17.92
CA ASN A 5 -23.99 17.59 -18.39
C ASN A 5 -22.78 17.80 -19.31
N GLU A 6 -22.77 18.89 -20.07
CA GLU A 6 -21.65 19.34 -20.90
C GLU A 6 -20.31 19.35 -20.11
N ASP A 7 -20.38 19.62 -18.80
CA ASP A 7 -19.22 19.65 -17.91
C ASP A 7 -18.73 18.29 -17.38
N SER A 8 -19.50 17.21 -17.56
CA SER A 8 -19.12 15.89 -17.06
C SER A 8 -17.78 15.41 -17.62
N GLY A 9 -17.44 15.83 -18.84
CA GLY A 9 -16.13 15.57 -19.45
C GLY A 9 -14.98 16.24 -18.69
N TYR A 10 -15.12 17.52 -18.33
CA TYR A 10 -14.10 18.26 -17.57
C TYR A 10 -13.90 17.67 -16.18
N HIS A 11 -14.96 17.24 -15.51
CA HIS A 11 -14.84 16.56 -14.22
C HIS A 11 -14.12 15.22 -14.33
N CYS A 12 -14.44 14.41 -15.35
CA CYS A 12 -13.72 13.16 -15.59
C CYS A 12 -12.24 13.40 -15.91
N LEU A 13 -11.91 14.48 -16.63
CA LEU A 13 -10.53 14.86 -16.91
C LEU A 13 -9.78 15.29 -15.63
N LEU A 14 -10.40 16.12 -14.80
CA LEU A 14 -9.83 16.54 -13.51
C LEU A 14 -9.58 15.32 -12.60
N ILE A 15 -10.53 14.38 -12.52
CA ILE A 15 -10.38 13.14 -11.76
C ILE A 15 -9.23 12.29 -12.30
N ALA A 16 -9.11 12.16 -13.62
CA ALA A 16 -8.04 11.39 -14.25
C ALA A 16 -6.64 11.95 -13.87
N ILE A 17 -6.47 13.26 -13.97
CA ILE A 17 -5.21 13.95 -13.63
C ILE A 17 -4.92 13.86 -12.14
N LEU A 18 -5.89 14.21 -11.29
CA LEU A 18 -5.68 14.29 -9.83
C LEU A 18 -5.52 12.91 -9.17
N CYS A 19 -6.15 11.87 -9.71
CA CYS A 19 -6.09 10.52 -9.15
C CYS A 19 -5.15 9.57 -9.90
N GLY A 20 -4.54 10.00 -11.01
CA GLY A 20 -3.66 9.14 -11.81
C GLY A 20 -4.38 7.93 -12.41
N VAL A 21 -5.63 8.11 -12.84
CA VAL A 21 -6.50 7.03 -13.36
C VAL A 21 -6.81 7.25 -14.84
N ASP A 22 -7.16 6.17 -15.54
CA ASP A 22 -7.53 6.28 -16.95
C ASP A 22 -8.93 6.90 -17.18
N ALA A 23 -9.28 7.13 -18.45
CA ALA A 23 -10.54 7.75 -18.81
C ALA A 23 -11.79 6.88 -18.50
N ALA A 24 -11.65 5.57 -18.31
CA ALA A 24 -12.78 4.71 -17.93
C ALA A 24 -12.96 4.71 -16.41
N GLU A 25 -11.85 4.58 -15.67
CA GLU A 25 -11.79 4.68 -14.21
C GLU A 25 -12.27 6.05 -13.72
N SER A 26 -11.90 7.13 -14.39
CA SER A 26 -12.34 8.48 -14.02
C SER A 26 -13.86 8.67 -14.17
N LYS A 27 -14.46 8.06 -15.20
CA LYS A 27 -15.93 8.06 -15.37
C LYS A 27 -16.62 7.27 -14.28
N LEU A 28 -16.05 6.15 -13.85
CA LEU A 28 -16.56 5.37 -12.72
C LEU A 28 -16.48 6.16 -11.42
N LEU A 29 -15.34 6.82 -11.17
CA LEU A 29 -15.14 7.70 -10.02
C LEU A 29 -16.10 8.89 -10.00
N TYR A 30 -16.33 9.54 -11.16
CA TYR A 30 -17.31 10.62 -11.29
C TYR A 30 -18.74 10.12 -11.00
N LYS A 31 -19.11 8.98 -11.57
CA LYS A 31 -20.47 8.43 -11.47
C LYS A 31 -20.82 7.91 -10.08
N TYR A 32 -19.90 7.18 -9.43
CA TYR A 32 -20.18 6.47 -8.18
C TYR A 32 -19.57 7.15 -6.95
N GLY A 33 -18.61 8.05 -7.14
CA GLY A 33 -17.89 8.73 -6.08
C GLY A 33 -16.84 7.84 -5.39
N PRO A 34 -15.89 8.45 -4.66
CA PRO A 34 -14.76 7.75 -4.03
C PRO A 34 -15.18 6.80 -2.89
N GLY A 35 -16.37 7.03 -2.30
CA GLY A 35 -16.91 6.16 -1.25
C GLY A 35 -17.31 4.77 -1.74
N HIS A 36 -17.57 4.61 -3.04
CA HIS A 36 -18.07 3.38 -3.63
C HIS A 36 -17.01 2.25 -3.61
N PRO A 37 -17.37 0.98 -3.31
CA PRO A 37 -16.41 -0.11 -3.20
C PRO A 37 -15.52 -0.32 -4.43
N LEU A 38 -16.06 -0.11 -5.64
CA LEU A 38 -15.28 -0.18 -6.88
C LEU A 38 -14.25 0.95 -6.97
N CYS A 39 -14.66 2.18 -6.69
CA CYS A 39 -13.78 3.35 -6.71
C CYS A 39 -12.69 3.27 -5.64
N ARG A 40 -13.00 2.74 -4.45
CA ARG A 40 -11.99 2.45 -3.43
C ARG A 40 -10.93 1.46 -3.92
N LYS A 41 -11.32 0.44 -4.70
CA LYS A 41 -10.36 -0.53 -5.26
C LYS A 41 -9.44 0.13 -6.29
N ILE A 42 -10.00 0.96 -7.18
CA ILE A 42 -9.24 1.72 -8.18
C ILE A 42 -8.21 2.62 -7.48
N LEU A 43 -8.64 3.45 -6.53
CA LEU A 43 -7.76 4.38 -5.82
C LEU A 43 -6.70 3.66 -4.98
N LYS A 44 -7.05 2.57 -4.29
CA LYS A 44 -6.08 1.75 -3.54
C LYS A 44 -5.02 1.13 -4.45
N LYS A 45 -5.41 0.65 -5.63
CA LYS A 45 -4.48 0.08 -6.61
C LYS A 45 -3.47 1.14 -7.05
N LYS A 46 -3.93 2.35 -7.38
CA LYS A 46 -3.06 3.46 -7.78
C LYS A 46 -2.10 3.91 -6.68
N LEU A 47 -2.60 4.09 -5.46
CA LEU A 47 -1.74 4.36 -4.28
C LEU A 47 -0.69 3.27 -4.06
N THR A 48 -1.05 2.01 -4.24
CA THR A 48 -0.10 0.90 -4.09
C THR A 48 0.92 0.91 -5.24
N GLU A 49 0.49 1.08 -6.48
CA GLU A 49 1.38 1.20 -7.65
C GLU A 49 2.40 2.32 -7.43
N GLU A 50 1.96 3.51 -7.04
CA GLU A 50 2.85 4.67 -6.81
C GLU A 50 3.79 4.49 -5.60
N GLN A 51 3.33 3.81 -4.53
CA GLN A 51 4.17 3.52 -3.36
C GLN A 51 5.13 2.34 -3.56
N THR A 52 4.87 1.47 -4.54
CA THR A 52 5.66 0.23 -4.74
C THR A 52 6.40 0.17 -6.06
N GLU A 53 6.10 1.05 -7.03
CA GLU A 53 6.88 1.23 -8.25
C GLU A 53 8.31 1.64 -7.88
N GLY A 54 9.26 0.77 -8.21
CA GLY A 54 10.68 0.97 -7.95
C GLY A 54 11.20 0.46 -6.60
N MET A 55 10.34 0.10 -5.64
CA MET A 55 10.80 -0.50 -4.38
C MET A 55 11.11 -1.99 -4.57
N GLY A 56 12.40 -2.32 -4.71
CA GLY A 56 12.87 -3.70 -4.72
C GLY A 56 12.37 -4.50 -3.49
N LYS A 57 12.20 -5.83 -3.64
CA LYS A 57 11.64 -6.71 -2.60
C LYS A 57 12.30 -6.56 -1.23
N GLU A 58 13.60 -6.26 -1.23
CA GLU A 58 14.39 -5.98 -0.03
C GLU A 58 14.06 -4.63 0.60
N ALA A 59 14.02 -3.56 -0.18
CA ALA A 59 13.65 -2.23 0.31
C ALA A 59 12.24 -2.24 0.91
N ALA A 60 11.30 -2.92 0.26
CA ALA A 60 9.96 -3.13 0.80
C ALA A 60 9.98 -3.91 2.13
N GLY A 61 10.75 -5.01 2.22
CA GLY A 61 10.87 -5.77 3.47
C GLY A 61 11.48 -4.96 4.62
N ASN A 62 12.50 -4.15 4.33
CA ASN A 62 13.13 -3.27 5.31
C ASN A 62 12.17 -2.17 5.79
N ALA A 63 11.38 -1.58 4.89
CA ALA A 63 10.36 -0.60 5.23
C ALA A 63 9.24 -1.22 6.10
N MET A 64 8.75 -2.41 5.74
CA MET A 64 7.79 -3.17 6.54
C MET A 64 8.35 -3.47 7.94
N TYR A 65 9.62 -3.87 8.05
CA TYR A 65 10.26 -4.13 9.34
C TYR A 65 10.33 -2.87 10.22
N ARG A 66 10.69 -1.71 9.64
CA ARG A 66 10.70 -0.42 10.36
C ARG A 66 9.32 -0.04 10.88
N LEU A 67 8.27 -0.21 10.07
CA LEU A 67 6.88 0.04 10.51
C LEU A 67 6.48 -0.90 11.64
N ARG A 68 6.87 -2.18 11.56
CA ARG A 68 6.58 -3.15 12.63
C ARG A 68 7.23 -2.74 13.95
N MET A 69 8.46 -2.23 13.90
CA MET A 69 9.18 -1.71 15.08
C MET A 69 8.58 -0.40 15.61
N ALA A 70 7.95 0.40 14.74
CA ALA A 70 7.22 1.61 15.12
C ALA A 70 5.81 1.34 15.70
N GLY A 71 5.41 0.07 15.84
CA GLY A 71 4.17 -0.33 16.49
C GLY A 71 2.98 -0.61 15.56
N TYR A 72 3.15 -0.46 14.24
CA TYR A 72 2.10 -0.78 13.28
C TYR A 72 1.80 -2.29 13.25
N THR A 73 0.52 -2.61 13.08
CA THR A 73 0.03 -3.99 12.97
C THR A 73 0.38 -4.62 11.62
N LEU A 74 0.33 -5.96 11.55
CA LEU A 74 0.58 -6.66 10.28
C LEU A 74 -0.49 -6.30 9.24
N GLU A 75 -1.72 -6.08 9.67
CA GLU A 75 -2.85 -5.70 8.85
C GLU A 75 -2.63 -4.33 8.21
N GLU A 76 -2.26 -3.31 9.00
CA GLU A 76 -1.95 -1.96 8.50
C GLU A 76 -0.79 -1.97 7.52
N ILE A 77 0.29 -2.68 7.85
CA ILE A 77 1.45 -2.82 6.98
C ILE A 77 1.07 -3.54 5.68
N SER A 78 0.30 -4.63 5.77
CA SER A 78 -0.13 -5.39 4.59
C SER A 78 -1.01 -4.56 3.66
N ASN A 79 -1.90 -3.74 4.23
CA ASN A 79 -2.75 -2.83 3.50
C ASN A 79 -1.95 -1.73 2.80
N ALA A 80 -0.96 -1.13 3.48
CA ALA A 80 -0.12 -0.08 2.91
C ALA A 80 0.71 -0.58 1.71
N PHE A 81 1.22 -1.81 1.77
CA PHE A 81 2.00 -2.40 0.69
C PHE A 81 1.16 -3.23 -0.31
N GLY A 82 -0.17 -3.17 -0.20
CA GLY A 82 -1.10 -3.92 -1.05
C GLY A 82 -0.80 -5.42 -1.16
N CYS A 83 -0.36 -6.04 -0.06
CA CYS A 83 0.01 -7.45 -0.03
C CYS A 83 -0.73 -8.20 1.08
N TYR A 84 -0.71 -9.53 1.06
CA TYR A 84 -1.32 -10.33 2.12
C TYR A 84 -0.54 -10.20 3.45
N PRO A 85 -1.20 -10.28 4.63
CA PRO A 85 -0.54 -10.26 5.93
C PRO A 85 0.58 -11.31 6.07
N SER A 86 0.38 -12.50 5.48
CA SER A 86 1.40 -13.55 5.41
C SER A 86 2.64 -13.14 4.62
N THR A 87 2.47 -12.37 3.54
CA THR A 87 3.57 -11.84 2.74
C THR A 87 4.34 -10.76 3.50
N ALA A 88 3.62 -9.86 4.18
CA ALA A 88 4.23 -8.86 5.04
C ALA A 88 5.05 -9.52 6.17
N LYS A 89 4.45 -10.48 6.89
CA LYS A 89 5.13 -11.25 7.96
C LYS A 89 6.43 -11.89 7.45
N ARG A 90 6.37 -12.64 6.34
CA ARG A 90 7.55 -13.29 5.75
C ARG A 90 8.66 -12.29 5.39
N ARG A 91 8.30 -11.13 4.83
CA ARG A 91 9.29 -10.10 4.44
C ARG A 91 9.91 -9.41 5.66
N ILE A 92 9.12 -9.15 6.70
CA ILE A 92 9.57 -8.59 7.98
C ILE A 92 10.55 -9.54 8.66
N GLU A 93 10.24 -10.83 8.74
CA GLU A 93 11.12 -11.85 9.34
C GLU A 93 12.46 -11.92 8.60
N LYS A 94 12.44 -11.96 7.26
CA LYS A 94 13.68 -11.94 6.46
C LYS A 94 14.51 -10.67 6.68
N ALA A 95 13.87 -9.50 6.80
CA ALA A 95 14.56 -8.26 7.07
C ALA A 95 15.19 -8.23 8.47
N LYS A 96 14.48 -8.80 9.47
CA LYS A 96 14.98 -9.00 10.83
C LYS A 96 16.21 -9.91 10.86
N GLU A 97 16.14 -11.08 10.23
CA GLU A 97 17.27 -12.03 10.14
C GLU A 97 18.51 -11.38 9.51
N ARG A 98 18.34 -10.60 8.43
CA ARG A 98 19.44 -9.88 7.80
C ARG A 98 20.08 -8.86 8.73
N LYS A 99 19.27 -8.08 9.46
CA LYS A 99 19.76 -7.12 10.46
C LYS A 99 20.52 -7.83 11.59
N GLU A 100 20.01 -8.95 12.07
CA GLU A 100 20.65 -9.76 13.11
C GLU A 100 21.97 -10.39 12.63
N ASN A 101 22.04 -10.84 11.38
CA ASN A 101 23.26 -11.40 10.79
C ASN A 101 24.31 -10.33 10.46
N MET A 102 23.89 -9.12 10.10
CA MET A 102 24.79 -8.01 9.74
C MET A 102 25.42 -7.36 10.99
N TYR A 103 24.70 -7.31 12.11
CA TYR A 103 25.20 -6.72 13.35
C TYR A 103 25.66 -7.73 14.40
N GLY A 104 25.44 -9.03 14.18
CA GLY A 104 25.77 -10.10 15.13
C GLY A 104 24.99 -9.95 16.43
N ARG A 105 23.97 -10.78 16.66
CA ARG A 105 23.23 -10.73 17.93
C ARG A 105 24.18 -11.03 19.11
N PRO A 106 24.32 -10.18 20.16
CA PRO A 106 24.74 -10.70 21.45
C PRO A 106 23.66 -11.68 21.92
N LYS A 107 24.06 -12.91 22.27
CA LYS A 107 23.14 -13.91 22.82
C LYS A 107 22.35 -13.26 23.94
N GLN A 108 21.04 -13.14 23.75
CA GLN A 108 20.16 -12.88 24.87
C GLN A 108 20.02 -14.22 25.58
N ASP A 109 20.92 -14.45 26.54
CA ASP A 109 20.78 -15.53 27.50
C ASP A 109 19.43 -15.37 28.16
N ARG A 110 18.55 -16.35 27.93
CA ARG A 110 17.38 -16.54 28.77
C ARG A 110 17.88 -17.26 30.02
N SER A 111 18.54 -16.50 30.89
CA SER A 111 18.86 -16.89 32.25
C SER A 111 18.00 -16.06 33.21
N ASP A 112 17.22 -16.79 34.01
CA ASP A 112 16.68 -16.39 35.32
C ASP A 112 15.46 -15.46 35.36
N LEU A 113 14.26 -16.05 35.24
CA LEU A 113 13.22 -16.14 36.29
C LEU A 113 11.95 -16.83 35.75
#